data_AF-A0A846WXV1-F1
#
_entry.id   AF-A0A846WXV1-F1
#
_cell.length_a   1.000
_cell.length_b   1.000
_cell.length_c   1.000
_cell.angle_alpha   90.00
_cell.angle_beta   90.00
_cell.angle_gamma   90.00
#
_symmetry.space_group_name_H-M   'P 1'
#
loop_
_entity.id
_entity.type
_entity.pdbx_description
1 polymer ?
#
loop_
_entity_poly.entity_id
_entity_poly.type
_entity_poly.pdbx_seq_one_letter_code
_entity_poly.pdbx_strand_id
1 'polypeptide(L)'
;MMRACADCGEPTEAYGRCGDCAASPVAQAPGRHPSKSSTARGYGTAWRKLSERARRMQPWCSSCGSHDDLTCDHSPEAWERYLAGKPIRPVDVDVLCRRCNSEKGRARPDASPRPSAPRSGTRGMGVTSGGPTHGGGG
;
A
#
# COMPACT_ATOMS: atom_id res chain seq x y z
N MET A 1 -32.66 -6.14 -15.34
CA MET A 1 -31.33 -6.78 -15.54
C MET A 1 -30.67 -6.89 -14.17
N MET A 2 -30.59 -8.08 -13.60
CA MET A 2 -29.94 -8.28 -12.30
C MET A 2 -28.42 -8.12 -12.42
N ARG A 3 -27.81 -7.48 -11.42
CA ARG A 3 -26.38 -7.24 -11.31
C ARG A 3 -25.90 -7.74 -9.95
N ALA A 4 -24.65 -8.13 -9.83
CA ALA A 4 -24.08 -8.48 -8.53
C ALA A 4 -23.88 -7.22 -7.66
N CYS A 5 -24.23 -7.32 -6.38
CA CYS A 5 -23.91 -6.30 -5.39
C CYS A 5 -22.38 -6.13 -5.28
N ALA A 6 -21.89 -4.89 -5.31
CA ALA A 6 -20.46 -4.59 -5.24
C ALA A 6 -19.81 -4.92 -3.88
N ASP A 7 -20.59 -5.14 -2.83
CA ASP A 7 -20.09 -5.46 -1.49
C ASP A 7 -20.25 -6.96 -1.15
N CYS A 8 -21.44 -7.54 -1.32
CA CYS A 8 -21.73 -8.95 -0.95
C CYS A 8 -21.83 -9.92 -2.14
N GLY A 9 -21.88 -9.42 -3.38
CA GLY A 9 -21.99 -10.26 -4.58
C GLY A 9 -23.39 -10.80 -4.92
N GLU A 10 -24.39 -10.60 -4.05
CA GLU A 10 -25.75 -11.11 -4.30
C GLU A 10 -26.42 -10.44 -5.51
N PRO A 11 -27.24 -11.19 -6.28
CA PRO A 11 -27.98 -10.63 -7.40
C PRO A 11 -29.00 -9.62 -6.90
N THR A 12 -28.93 -8.41 -7.44
CA THR A 12 -29.81 -7.32 -7.08
C THR A 12 -30.27 -6.56 -8.33
N GLU A 13 -31.46 -5.98 -8.26
CA GLU A 13 -31.96 -5.08 -9.29
C GLU A 13 -31.48 -3.63 -9.09
N ALA A 14 -30.88 -3.33 -7.93
CA ALA A 14 -30.32 -2.03 -7.61
C ALA A 14 -28.99 -1.76 -8.33
N TYR A 15 -28.73 -0.49 -8.66
CA TYR A 15 -27.46 -0.08 -9.24
C TYR A 15 -26.37 0.01 -8.15
N GLY A 16 -25.46 -0.96 -8.13
CA GLY A 16 -24.24 -0.93 -7.32
C GLY A 16 -24.30 -1.77 -6.04
N ARG A 17 -25.31 -1.63 -5.18
CA ARG A 17 -25.42 -2.36 -3.90
C ARG A 17 -26.85 -2.80 -3.61
N CYS A 18 -27.04 -3.96 -2.98
CA CYS A 18 -28.36 -4.41 -2.52
C CYS A 18 -28.87 -3.55 -1.35
N GLY A 19 -30.18 -3.62 -1.06
CA GLY A 19 -30.83 -2.84 0.00
C GLY A 19 -30.15 -2.98 1.37
N ASP A 20 -29.75 -4.20 1.73
CA ASP A 20 -29.11 -4.49 3.02
C ASP A 20 -27.70 -3.89 3.11
N CYS A 21 -26.90 -4.00 2.04
CA CYS A 21 -25.58 -3.39 1.98
C CYS A 21 -25.64 -1.86 1.91
N ALA A 22 -26.64 -1.31 1.24
CA ALA A 22 -26.90 0.13 1.18
C ALA A 22 -27.37 0.69 2.53
N ALA A 23 -28.16 -0.08 3.28
CA ALA A 23 -28.64 0.25 4.62
C ALA A 23 -27.60 -0.04 5.72
N SER A 24 -26.44 -0.61 5.40
CA SER A 24 -25.41 -0.83 6.41
C SER A 24 -24.95 0.51 7.03
N PRO A 25 -24.77 0.58 8.37
CA PRO A 25 -24.31 1.81 9.04
C PRO A 25 -22.96 2.32 8.50
N VAL A 26 -22.13 1.41 7.98
CA VAL A 26 -20.85 1.73 7.31
C VAL A 26 -21.06 2.45 5.97
N ALA A 27 -22.12 2.10 5.22
CA ALA A 27 -22.49 2.79 3.99
C ALA A 27 -23.18 4.15 4.27
N GLN A 28 -23.93 4.24 5.36
CA GLN A 28 -24.67 5.43 5.79
C GLN A 28 -23.89 6.39 6.70
N ALA A 29 -22.62 6.08 7.02
CA ALA A 29 -21.83 6.88 7.94
C ALA A 29 -21.68 8.33 7.46
N PRO A 30 -22.14 9.33 8.24
CA PRO A 30 -21.93 10.73 7.90
C PRO A 30 -20.43 11.02 7.85
N GLY A 31 -19.94 11.51 6.70
CA GLY A 31 -18.52 11.72 6.44
C GLY A 31 -17.88 10.73 5.46
N ARG A 32 -18.63 9.77 4.90
CA ARG A 32 -18.20 9.05 3.69
C ARG A 32 -18.25 9.98 2.48
N HIS A 33 -17.33 10.95 2.44
CA HIS A 33 -17.10 11.75 1.24
C HIS A 33 -16.85 10.80 0.06
N PRO A 34 -17.35 11.11 -1.14
CA PRO A 34 -16.95 10.38 -2.33
C PRO A 34 -15.43 10.34 -2.33
N SER A 35 -14.90 9.12 -2.20
CA SER A 35 -13.46 8.87 -2.21
C SER A 35 -12.93 9.61 -3.43
N LYS A 36 -12.17 10.71 -3.23
CA LYS A 36 -11.56 11.48 -4.32
C LYS A 36 -11.01 10.46 -5.32
N SER A 37 -11.40 10.56 -6.59
CA SER A 37 -10.98 9.60 -7.61
C SER A 37 -9.45 9.43 -7.56
N SER A 38 -8.92 8.29 -7.98
CA SER A 38 -7.45 8.07 -8.07
C SER A 38 -6.76 9.26 -8.74
N THR A 39 -7.38 9.78 -9.80
CA THR A 39 -6.99 11.01 -10.49
C THR A 39 -6.98 12.24 -9.58
N ALA A 40 -8.07 12.51 -8.85
CA ALA A 40 -8.15 13.63 -7.91
C ALA A 40 -7.19 13.51 -6.71
N ARG A 41 -6.68 12.30 -6.43
CA ARG A 41 -5.66 12.05 -5.41
C ARG A 41 -4.21 12.23 -5.89
N GLY A 42 -4.00 12.50 -7.18
CA GLY A 42 -2.69 12.65 -7.82
C GLY A 42 -2.20 11.43 -8.59
N TYR A 43 -2.98 10.36 -8.63
CA TYR A 43 -2.67 9.10 -9.29
C TYR A 43 -3.44 8.98 -10.62
N GLY A 44 -3.37 10.02 -11.45
CA GLY A 44 -3.98 10.07 -12.79
C GLY A 44 -3.13 9.39 -13.87
N THR A 45 -3.54 9.52 -15.13
CA THR A 45 -2.88 8.87 -16.28
C THR A 45 -1.41 9.26 -16.45
N ALA A 46 -1.08 10.52 -16.17
CA ALA A 46 0.29 11.03 -16.20
C ALA A 46 1.18 10.34 -15.15
N TRP A 47 0.66 10.17 -13.92
CA TRP A 47 1.35 9.44 -12.85
C TRP A 47 1.61 7.98 -13.23
N ARG A 48 0.61 7.30 -13.82
CA ARG A 48 0.80 5.91 -14.25
C ARG A 48 1.94 5.77 -15.26
N LYS A 49 1.98 6.63 -16.28
CA LYS A 49 3.05 6.65 -17.28
C LYS A 49 4.42 6.97 -16.66
N LEU A 50 4.45 7.93 -15.72
CA LEU A 50 5.67 8.28 -14.98
C LEU A 50 6.18 7.10 -14.15
N SER A 51 5.29 6.43 -13.41
CA SER A 51 5.60 5.27 -12.58
C SER A 51 6.14 4.09 -13.40
N GLU A 52 5.51 3.78 -14.53
CA GLU A 52 5.98 2.75 -15.46
C GLU A 52 7.36 3.10 -16.02
N ARG A 53 7.56 4.35 -16.48
CA ARG A 53 8.87 4.80 -16.98
C ARG A 53 9.96 4.75 -15.91
N ALA A 54 9.67 5.22 -14.70
CA ALA A 54 10.62 5.23 -13.59
C ALA A 54 11.11 3.82 -13.26
N ARG A 55 10.19 2.85 -13.13
CA ARG A 55 10.55 1.45 -12.86
C ARG A 55 11.28 0.78 -14.01
N ARG A 56 11.06 1.21 -15.26
CA ARG A 56 11.81 0.71 -16.41
C ARG A 56 13.24 1.27 -16.46
N MET A 57 13.43 2.53 -16.10
CA MET A 57 14.76 3.16 -16.04
C MET A 57 15.57 2.68 -14.84
N GLN A 58 14.90 2.39 -13.73
CA GLN A 58 15.50 1.88 -12.50
C GLN A 58 14.80 0.57 -12.10
N PRO A 59 15.14 -0.57 -12.74
CA PRO A 59 14.59 -1.88 -12.41
C PRO A 59 15.15 -2.48 -11.11
N TRP A 60 15.45 -1.64 -10.11
CA TRP A 60 15.92 -2.04 -8.78
C TRP A 60 15.43 -1.06 -7.72
N CYS A 61 15.31 -1.54 -6.48
CA CYS A 61 14.97 -0.73 -5.32
C CYS A 61 16.14 0.18 -4.92
N SER A 62 15.91 1.49 -4.75
CA SER A 62 16.95 2.44 -4.31
C SER A 62 17.52 2.13 -2.93
N SER A 63 16.75 1.45 -2.07
CA SER A 63 17.15 1.20 -0.68
C SER A 63 17.86 -0.13 -0.47
N CYS A 64 17.40 -1.21 -1.11
CA CYS A 64 17.93 -2.56 -0.85
C CYS A 64 18.40 -3.29 -2.11
N GLY A 65 18.27 -2.70 -3.29
CA GLY A 65 18.68 -3.31 -4.56
C GLY A 65 17.77 -4.44 -5.08
N SER A 66 16.66 -4.78 -4.41
CA SER A 66 15.69 -5.78 -4.91
C SER A 66 15.18 -5.42 -6.31
N HIS A 67 15.06 -6.39 -7.21
CA HIS A 67 14.44 -6.22 -8.53
C HIS A 67 12.95 -6.59 -8.53
N ASP A 68 12.48 -7.22 -7.46
CA ASP A 68 11.11 -7.70 -7.33
C ASP A 68 10.20 -6.70 -6.63
N ASP A 69 8.92 -6.76 -7.00
CA ASP A 69 7.80 -6.04 -6.38
C ASP A 69 8.04 -4.52 -6.23
N LEU A 70 8.50 -3.91 -7.32
CA LEU A 70 8.84 -2.49 -7.39
C LEU A 70 7.60 -1.59 -7.43
N THR A 71 7.63 -0.61 -6.55
CA THR A 71 6.66 0.48 -6.45
C THR A 71 7.34 1.81 -6.78
N CYS A 72 6.55 2.81 -7.13
CA CYS A 72 7.02 4.18 -7.34
C CYS A 72 6.25 5.07 -6.36
N ASP A 73 6.96 5.84 -5.55
CA ASP A 73 6.34 6.75 -4.58
C ASP A 73 6.74 8.21 -4.85
N HIS A 74 5.85 9.12 -4.46
CA HIS A 74 6.13 10.55 -4.53
C HIS A 74 7.18 10.91 -3.48
N SER A 75 8.20 11.68 -3.85
CA SER A 75 8.99 12.43 -2.86
C SER A 75 8.15 13.58 -2.26
N PRO A 76 8.57 14.18 -1.13
CA PRO A 76 8.00 15.43 -0.65
C PRO A 76 7.95 16.52 -1.73
N GLU A 77 9.01 16.65 -2.53
CA GLU A 77 9.14 17.61 -3.62
C GLU A 77 8.13 17.32 -4.75
N ALA A 78 7.84 16.05 -5.04
CA ALA A 78 6.78 15.68 -5.97
C ALA A 78 5.40 16.11 -5.46
N TRP A 79 5.15 16.01 -4.14
CA TRP A 79 3.91 16.50 -3.54
C TRP A 79 3.79 18.02 -3.65
N GLU A 80 4.85 18.76 -3.37
CA GLU A 80 4.87 20.22 -3.54
C GLU A 80 4.55 20.63 -4.97
N ARG A 81 5.16 19.95 -5.95
CA ARG A 81 4.88 20.21 -7.38
C ARG A 81 3.45 19.87 -7.74
N TYR A 82 2.93 18.73 -7.29
CA TYR A 82 1.54 18.33 -7.52
C TYR A 82 0.55 19.36 -6.96
N LEU A 83 0.76 19.78 -5.71
CA LEU A 83 -0.08 20.80 -5.05
C LEU A 83 0.00 22.16 -5.75
N ALA A 84 1.16 22.49 -6.32
CA ALA A 84 1.35 23.69 -7.15
C ALA A 84 0.83 23.53 -8.60
N GLY A 85 0.21 22.40 -8.96
CA GLY A 85 -0.27 22.13 -10.32
C GLY A 85 0.84 21.95 -11.35
N LYS A 86 2.09 21.74 -10.92
CA LYS A 86 3.26 21.58 -11.78
C LYS A 86 3.46 20.11 -12.17
N PRO A 87 3.99 19.82 -13.36
CA PRO A 87 4.30 18.45 -13.76
C PRO A 87 5.36 17.83 -12.83
N ILE A 88 5.09 16.62 -12.33
CA ILE A 88 6.05 15.84 -11.55
C ILE A 88 7.11 15.28 -12.50
N ARG A 89 8.39 15.41 -12.13
CA ARG A 89 9.52 14.96 -12.96
C ARG A 89 9.99 13.58 -12.47
N PRO A 90 10.72 12.82 -13.32
CA PRO A 90 11.32 11.56 -12.90
C PRO A 90 12.27 11.67 -11.71
N VAL A 91 12.90 12.85 -11.51
CA VAL A 91 13.82 13.10 -10.38
C VAL A 91 13.06 13.25 -9.05
N ASP A 92 11.76 13.54 -9.12
CA ASP A 92 10.93 13.81 -7.95
C ASP A 92 10.27 12.51 -7.43
N VAL A 93 10.62 11.34 -7.94
CA VAL A 93 10.00 10.06 -7.53
C VAL A 93 11.04 9.03 -7.14
N ASP A 94 10.69 8.17 -6.19
CA ASP A 94 11.55 7.07 -5.74
C ASP A 94 11.02 5.73 -6.20
N VAL A 95 11.91 4.87 -6.72
CA VAL A 95 11.61 3.46 -6.99
C VAL A 95 12.07 2.60 -5.82
N LEU A 96 11.10 2.00 -5.13
CA LEU A 96 11.32 1.18 -3.94
C LEU A 96 10.54 -0.11 -4.04
N CYS A 97 11.09 -1.23 -3.55
CA CYS A 97 10.28 -2.44 -3.36
C CYS A 97 9.20 -2.19 -2.31
N ARG A 98 8.10 -2.94 -2.35
CA ARG A 98 6.95 -2.74 -1.44
C ARG A 98 7.34 -2.75 0.04
N ARG A 99 8.30 -3.57 0.45
CA ARG A 99 8.81 -3.63 1.84
C ARG A 99 9.46 -2.29 2.23
N CYS A 100 10.46 -1.86 1.47
CA CYS A 100 11.18 -0.62 1.74
C CYS A 100 10.25 0.60 1.64
N ASN A 101 9.32 0.61 0.70
CA ASN A 101 8.32 1.68 0.59
C ASN A 101 7.40 1.75 1.83
N SER A 102 6.99 0.58 2.34
CA SER A 102 6.18 0.52 3.58
C SER A 102 6.96 0.96 4.82
N GLU A 103 8.24 0.62 4.90
CA GLU A 103 9.15 1.02 6.00
C GLU A 103 9.47 2.52 5.96
N LYS A 104 9.67 3.10 4.77
CA LYS A 104 9.88 4.55 4.56
C LYS A 104 8.69 5.37 5.06
N GLY A 105 7.48 4.82 4.97
CA GLY A 105 6.26 5.53 5.34
C GLY A 105 5.80 6.49 4.25
N ARG A 106 4.69 7.19 4.50
CA ARG A 106 4.05 8.06 3.50
C ARG A 106 4.79 9.41 3.45
N ALA A 107 5.22 9.83 2.26
CA ALA A 107 5.81 11.16 2.04
C ALA A 107 4.78 12.30 1.92
N ARG A 108 3.48 11.99 1.98
CA ARG A 108 2.41 12.96 1.76
C ARG A 108 2.20 13.85 2.99
N PRO A 109 2.17 15.19 2.85
CA PRO A 109 2.19 16.12 3.99
C PRO A 109 0.92 16.11 4.87
N ASP A 110 -0.24 15.67 4.37
CA ASP A 110 -1.49 15.56 5.15
C ASP A 110 -1.74 14.18 5.77
N ALA A 111 -0.79 13.26 5.70
CA ALA A 111 -0.97 11.93 6.28
C ALA A 111 -0.72 11.97 7.80
N SER A 112 -1.77 11.82 8.62
CA SER A 112 -1.58 11.49 10.04
C SER A 112 -0.62 10.30 10.17
N PRO A 113 0.32 10.33 11.14
CA PRO A 113 1.27 9.24 11.32
C PRO A 113 0.51 7.93 11.52
N ARG A 114 0.93 6.88 10.79
CA ARG A 114 0.38 5.54 11.00
C ARG A 114 0.66 5.13 12.44
N PRO A 115 -0.32 4.58 13.19
CA PRO A 115 0.01 3.92 14.44
C PRO A 115 1.02 2.81 14.14
N SER A 116 2.15 2.82 14.84
CA SER A 116 3.20 1.83 14.70
C SER A 116 2.61 0.47 15.05
N ALA A 117 2.30 -0.35 14.05
CA ALA A 117 1.86 -1.71 14.31
C ALA A 117 3.03 -2.46 14.97
N PRO A 118 2.80 -3.16 16.10
CA PRO A 118 3.84 -3.99 16.69
C PRO A 118 4.26 -5.05 15.68
N ARG A 119 5.58 -5.18 15.51
CA ARG A 119 6.21 -6.17 14.63
C ARG A 119 5.79 -7.56 15.13
N SER A 120 4.88 -8.25 14.42
CA SER A 120 4.64 -9.67 14.68
C SER A 120 5.96 -10.41 14.47
N GLY A 121 6.55 -10.83 15.58
CA GLY A 121 7.83 -11.48 15.66
C GLY A 121 7.90 -12.73 14.79
N THR A 122 9.03 -12.88 14.14
CA THR A 122 9.51 -14.06 13.44
C THR A 122 9.39 -15.33 14.28
N ARG A 123 8.95 -16.41 13.62
CA ARG A 123 9.00 -17.80 14.12
C ARG A 123 10.41 -18.13 14.60
N GLY A 124 10.55 -18.49 15.87
CA GLY A 124 11.77 -19.08 16.42
C GLY A 124 11.92 -20.52 15.95
N MET A 125 12.77 -20.76 14.96
CA MET A 125 13.45 -22.06 14.82
C MET A 125 14.62 -22.07 15.80
N GLY A 126 14.39 -22.65 16.98
CA GLY A 126 15.46 -23.00 17.90
C GLY A 126 16.10 -24.31 17.44
N VAL A 127 17.22 -24.22 16.73
CA VAL A 127 18.21 -25.30 16.63
C VAL A 127 19.27 -25.04 17.71
N THR A 128 19.38 -25.93 18.69
CA THR A 128 20.60 -26.04 19.49
C THR A 128 20.88 -27.51 19.76
N SER A 129 21.99 -27.96 19.19
CA SER A 129 22.68 -29.21 19.41
C SER A 129 23.37 -29.24 20.78
N GLY A 130 23.51 -30.44 21.36
CA GLY A 130 24.37 -30.76 22.52
C GLY A 130 23.59 -31.54 23.59
N GLY A 131 23.97 -32.71 24.09
CA GLY A 131 25.11 -33.64 24.00
C GLY A 131 24.86 -34.71 25.10
N PRO A 132 25.35 -35.95 25.01
CA PRO A 132 24.92 -37.04 25.90
C PRO A 132 25.59 -36.98 27.28
N THR A 133 24.78 -37.16 28.34
CA THR A 133 25.24 -37.34 29.72
C THR A 133 25.67 -38.79 29.95
N HIS A 134 26.96 -39.00 30.23
CA HIS A 134 27.48 -40.20 30.89
C HIS A 134 27.75 -39.89 32.38
N GLY A 135 27.34 -40.80 33.26
CA GLY A 135 27.65 -40.83 34.69
C GLY A 135 26.50 -41.50 35.43
N GLY A 136 26.63 -42.58 36.18
CA GLY A 136 27.78 -43.26 36.77
C GLY A 136 27.19 -43.96 37.98
N GLY A 137 27.12 -45.30 37.95
CA GLY A 137 26.45 -46.10 38.97
C GLY A 137 27.20 -46.08 40.31
N GLY A 138 26.41 -46.17 41.37
CA GLY A 138 26.80 -46.64 42.70
C GLY A 138 25.83 -47.73 43.12
#